data_AF-A0AAW1JM23-F1
#
_entry.id   AF-A0AAW1JM23-F1
#
_cell.length_a   1.000
_cell.length_b   1.000
_cell.length_c   1.000
_cell.angle_alpha   90.00
_cell.angle_beta   90.00
_cell.angle_gamma   90.00
#
_symmetry.space_group_name_H-M   'P 1'
#
loop_
_entity.id
_entity.type
_entity.pdbx_description
1 polymer ?
#
loop_
_entity_poly.entity_id
_entity_poly.type
_entity_poly.pdbx_seq_one_letter_code
_entity_poly.pdbx_strand_id
1 'polypeptide(L)'
;MEIICMTLLMLKMWRMPIYVLSGHWHLKAQLQRKLQAYFITNMEPIKFWEFMSIILEGLGYERPRIKIPAVVMMPIAHLVELIYKLLAPYGMKVPQLTPSRIRLLSCNRTFDCSKAKDRLGYSPIVSLQEGLERTIESYSHLRVEQQRKKDGQSKMQRYLGGGKVADVLLWKDVKQSLATILILLAFYYNFIAPGDTLVAIISKFILLTAVFLYIHANLPERIFGCTIEKVPVSAFHCSEEKSRKAALSAVTQWNTAVGVFKSLCKGNDGILFLKVVVTLVIVGFLGAISLKHLYLSGIVIMFTAFYIYEKKEDEIDGIISRVTNFRRKPEVLKKDM
;
A
#
# COMPACT_ATOMS: atom_id res chain seq x y z
N MET A 1 -0.60 -6.48 9.92
CA MET A 1 -1.26 -5.17 9.72
C MET A 1 -2.59 -5.06 10.49
N GLU A 2 -3.19 -6.19 10.89
CA GLU A 2 -4.48 -6.21 11.62
C GLU A 2 -4.39 -5.81 13.11
N ILE A 3 -3.30 -6.14 13.80
CA ILE A 3 -3.13 -5.86 15.24
C ILE A 3 -3.14 -4.36 15.56
N ILE A 4 -2.50 -3.56 14.70
CA ILE A 4 -2.45 -2.09 14.87
C ILE A 4 -3.83 -1.50 14.59
N CYS A 5 -4.53 -2.00 13.56
CA CYS A 5 -5.88 -1.57 13.22
C CYS A 5 -6.86 -1.88 14.35
N MET A 6 -6.79 -3.08 14.92
CA MET A 6 -7.64 -3.52 16.02
C MET A 6 -7.35 -2.77 17.33
N THR A 7 -6.09 -2.50 17.62
CA THR A 7 -5.70 -1.69 18.79
C THR A 7 -6.20 -0.25 18.62
N LEU A 8 -6.07 0.33 17.43
CA LEU A 8 -6.62 1.65 17.09
C LEU A 8 -8.16 1.68 17.13
N LEU A 9 -8.83 0.60 16.70
CA LEU A 9 -10.29 0.46 16.77
C LEU A 9 -10.74 0.36 18.23
N MET A 10 -10.07 -0.46 19.04
CA MET A 10 -10.32 -0.58 20.48
C MET A 10 -10.10 0.74 21.22
N LEU A 11 -9.11 1.53 20.79
CA LEU A 11 -8.80 2.83 21.40
C LEU A 11 -9.74 3.94 20.93
N LYS A 12 -10.29 3.84 19.70
CA LYS A 12 -11.43 4.66 19.24
C LYS A 12 -12.72 4.28 19.96
N MET A 13 -12.95 2.98 20.15
CA MET A 13 -14.11 2.45 20.87
C MET A 13 -14.05 2.76 22.37
N TRP A 14 -12.87 2.84 22.98
CA TRP A 14 -12.73 3.30 24.38
C TRP A 14 -13.25 4.73 24.59
N ARG A 15 -13.12 5.57 23.56
CA ARG A 15 -13.67 6.94 23.58
C ARG A 15 -15.18 6.98 23.40
N MET A 16 -15.82 5.83 23.14
CA MET A 16 -17.27 5.75 23.09
C MET A 16 -17.78 5.90 24.52
N PRO A 17 -18.68 6.86 24.77
CA PRO A 17 -19.52 6.74 25.93
C PRO A 17 -20.32 5.45 25.71
N ILE A 18 -19.93 4.38 26.41
CA ILE A 18 -20.93 3.39 26.84
C ILE A 18 -22.02 4.26 27.46
N TYR A 19 -23.27 4.09 27.04
CA TYR A 19 -24.44 4.79 27.61
C TYR A 19 -24.56 4.45 29.10
N VAL A 20 -23.62 4.92 29.92
CA VAL A 20 -23.69 5.01 31.36
C VAL A 20 -24.48 6.29 31.59
N LEU A 21 -25.80 6.14 31.44
CA LEU A 21 -26.83 6.99 32.04
C LEU A 21 -26.43 8.48 32.14
N SER A 22 -26.29 9.15 31.00
CA SER A 22 -26.28 10.61 30.92
C SER A 22 -27.70 11.20 30.99
N GLY A 23 -28.59 10.62 31.80
CA GLY A 23 -30.01 10.93 31.67
C GLY A 23 -30.91 10.58 32.84
N HIS A 24 -30.44 10.69 34.09
CA HIS A 24 -31.26 11.10 35.24
C HIS A 24 -30.39 11.24 36.50
N TRP A 25 -29.72 12.38 36.64
CA TRP A 25 -29.19 12.84 37.94
C TRP A 25 -30.28 13.46 38.83
N HIS A 26 -31.56 13.24 38.49
CA HIS A 26 -32.73 13.65 39.26
C HIS A 26 -33.32 12.51 40.10
N LEU A 27 -32.47 11.78 40.83
CA LEU A 27 -32.90 11.18 42.09
C LEU A 27 -32.27 11.99 43.23
N LYS A 28 -32.87 13.15 43.51
CA LYS A 28 -32.70 13.84 44.80
C LYS A 28 -33.33 12.92 45.84
N ALA A 29 -32.55 11.97 46.33
CA ALA A 29 -32.95 11.09 47.41
C ALA A 29 -33.24 11.96 48.65
N GLN A 30 -34.51 12.06 49.02
CA GLN A 30 -34.97 12.51 50.34
C GLN A 30 -34.62 11.46 51.42
N LEU A 31 -33.36 11.07 51.54
CA LEU A 31 -32.88 10.24 52.64
C LEU A 31 -31.60 10.84 53.19
N GLN A 32 -31.79 11.80 54.09
CA GLN A 32 -30.79 12.15 55.09
C GLN A 32 -30.48 10.91 55.93
N ARG A 33 -29.40 10.17 55.59
CA ARG A 33 -28.45 9.52 56.52
C ARG A 33 -27.50 8.59 55.76
N LYS A 34 -26.19 8.91 55.81
CA LYS A 34 -25.01 8.20 55.26
C LYS A 34 -24.76 8.37 53.75
N LEU A 35 -23.77 9.20 53.40
CA LEU A 35 -23.17 9.26 52.07
C LEU A 35 -22.47 7.91 51.79
N GLN A 36 -23.08 7.06 50.96
CA GLN A 36 -22.47 5.80 50.52
C GLN A 36 -22.44 5.77 48.99
N ALA A 37 -21.30 5.34 48.43
CA ALA A 37 -21.16 5.17 46.99
C ALA A 37 -21.80 3.84 46.56
N TYR A 38 -22.55 3.88 45.46
CA TYR A 38 -23.20 2.72 44.84
C TYR A 38 -22.66 2.52 43.43
N PHE A 39 -22.40 1.27 43.06
CA PHE A 39 -22.06 0.91 41.68
C PHE A 39 -23.33 0.51 40.93
N ILE A 40 -23.60 1.18 39.82
CA ILE A 40 -24.75 0.92 38.95
C ILE A 40 -24.20 0.21 37.70
N THR A 41 -24.53 -1.07 37.54
CA THR A 41 -24.11 -1.91 36.41
C THR A 41 -25.26 -2.80 35.92
N ASN A 42 -24.99 -3.60 34.90
CA ASN A 42 -26.00 -4.34 34.13
C ASN A 42 -26.44 -5.65 34.80
N MET A 43 -26.02 -5.93 36.04
CA MET A 43 -26.26 -7.18 36.81
C MET A 43 -25.70 -8.47 36.18
N GLU A 44 -25.36 -8.48 34.90
CA GLU A 44 -24.86 -9.62 34.15
C GLU A 44 -23.34 -9.53 33.91
N PRO A 45 -22.53 -10.46 34.45
CA PRO A 45 -21.09 -10.48 34.22
C PRO A 45 -20.76 -11.07 32.85
N ILE A 46 -20.14 -10.28 31.98
CA ILE A 46 -19.58 -10.72 30.69
C ILE A 46 -18.06 -10.52 30.64
N LYS A 47 -17.33 -11.44 30.00
CA LYS A 47 -15.89 -11.27 29.79
C LYS A 47 -15.65 -10.12 28.81
N PHE A 48 -14.68 -9.25 29.12
CA PHE A 48 -14.34 -8.11 28.25
C PHE A 48 -14.10 -8.51 26.78
N TRP A 49 -13.36 -9.60 26.55
CA TRP A 49 -13.07 -10.09 25.19
C TRP A 49 -14.29 -10.64 24.47
N GLU A 50 -15.26 -11.16 25.20
CA GLU A 50 -16.52 -11.68 24.65
C GLU A 50 -17.43 -10.51 24.23
N PHE A 51 -17.57 -9.52 25.12
CA PHE A 51 -18.22 -8.25 24.83
C PHE A 51 -17.64 -7.56 23.58
N MET A 52 -16.30 -7.47 23.49
CA MET A 52 -15.64 -6.90 22.32
C MET A 52 -15.86 -7.73 21.05
N SER A 53 -15.91 -9.07 21.14
CA SER A 53 -16.19 -9.89 19.95
C SER A 53 -17.60 -9.67 19.40
N ILE A 54 -18.60 -9.52 20.27
CA ILE A 54 -19.99 -9.28 19.83
C ILE A 54 -20.10 -7.95 19.09
N ILE A 55 -19.45 -6.88 19.58
CA ILE A 55 -19.47 -5.59 18.90
C ILE A 55 -18.74 -5.64 17.56
N LEU A 56 -17.57 -6.29 17.50
CA LEU A 56 -16.81 -6.41 16.26
C LEU A 56 -17.57 -7.20 15.19
N GLU A 57 -18.19 -8.32 15.59
CA GLU A 57 -19.01 -9.15 14.70
C GLU A 57 -20.26 -8.40 14.22
N GLY A 58 -20.94 -7.67 15.12
CA GLY A 58 -22.07 -6.81 14.76
C GLY A 58 -21.72 -5.65 13.83
N LEU A 59 -20.46 -5.22 13.82
CA LEU A 59 -19.93 -4.23 12.87
C LEU A 59 -19.33 -4.85 11.58
N GLY A 60 -19.34 -6.19 11.46
CA GLY A 60 -18.84 -6.91 10.28
C GLY A 60 -17.33 -7.15 10.25
N TYR A 61 -16.62 -6.99 11.38
CA TYR A 61 -15.19 -7.30 11.50
C TYR A 61 -14.97 -8.76 11.89
N GLU A 62 -13.85 -9.33 11.42
CA GLU A 62 -13.43 -10.66 11.86
C GLU A 62 -13.06 -10.69 13.35
N ARG A 63 -13.37 -11.81 14.01
CA ARG A 63 -13.04 -12.01 15.42
C ARG A 63 -11.52 -12.04 15.62
N PRO A 64 -10.98 -11.29 16.60
CA PRO A 64 -9.55 -11.26 16.84
C PRO A 64 -9.02 -12.61 17.33
N ARG A 65 -8.11 -13.22 16.54
CA ARG A 65 -7.52 -14.54 16.85
C ARG A 65 -6.20 -14.45 17.63
N ILE A 66 -5.51 -13.32 17.55
CA ILE A 66 -4.17 -13.14 18.12
C ILE A 66 -4.28 -12.51 19.52
N LYS A 67 -3.72 -13.20 20.52
CA LYS A 67 -3.63 -12.69 21.90
C LYS A 67 -2.18 -12.33 22.20
N ILE A 68 -1.90 -11.06 22.45
CA ILE A 68 -0.54 -10.58 22.75
C ILE A 68 -0.41 -10.40 24.26
N PRO A 69 0.56 -11.04 24.92
CA PRO A 69 0.80 -10.84 26.34
C PRO A 69 1.16 -9.37 26.65
N ALA A 70 0.64 -8.86 27.77
CA ALA A 70 0.92 -7.49 28.21
C ALA A 70 2.43 -7.20 28.33
N VAL A 71 3.21 -8.19 28.78
CA VAL A 71 4.67 -8.11 28.93
C VAL A 71 5.36 -7.71 27.62
N VAL A 72 4.87 -8.17 26.47
CA VAL A 72 5.41 -7.82 25.15
C VAL A 72 4.97 -6.43 24.72
N MET A 73 3.74 -6.03 25.05
CA MET A 73 3.18 -4.73 24.67
C MET A 73 3.73 -3.56 25.50
N MET A 74 4.11 -3.80 26.77
CA MET A 74 4.64 -2.77 27.67
C MET A 74 5.89 -2.04 27.15
N PRO A 75 6.97 -2.72 26.71
CA PRO A 75 8.15 -2.02 26.17
C PRO A 75 7.84 -1.22 24.91
N ILE A 76 6.97 -1.75 24.03
CA ILE A 76 6.51 -1.04 22.82
C ILE A 76 5.78 0.25 23.22
N ALA A 77 4.94 0.20 24.24
CA ALA A 77 4.19 1.38 24.69
C ALA A 77 5.08 2.43 25.36
N HIS A 78 6.10 2.01 26.12
CA HIS A 78 7.09 2.94 26.66
C HIS A 78 7.92 3.60 25.56
N LEU A 79 8.27 2.87 24.50
CA LEU A 79 8.94 3.44 23.32
C LEU A 79 8.05 4.47 22.62
N VAL A 80 6.77 4.16 22.40
CA VAL A 80 5.81 5.10 21.79
C VAL A 80 5.62 6.34 22.67
N GLU A 81 5.54 6.18 23.98
CA GLU A 81 5.44 7.31 24.92
C GLU A 81 6.71 8.17 24.92
N LEU A 82 7.89 7.56 24.84
CA LEU A 82 9.17 8.27 24.74
C LEU A 82 9.25 9.11 23.45
N ILE A 83 8.91 8.50 22.32
CA ILE A 83 8.86 9.19 21.01
C ILE A 83 7.85 10.34 21.08
N TYR A 84 6.68 10.11 21.68
CA TYR A 84 5.69 11.16 21.89
C TYR A 84 6.22 12.29 22.76
N LYS A 85 6.89 12.02 23.89
CA LYS A 85 7.47 13.06 24.74
C LYS A 85 8.52 13.90 23.99
N LEU A 86 9.32 13.27 23.13
CA LEU A 86 10.32 13.95 22.30
C LEU A 86 9.67 14.83 21.23
N LEU A 87 8.58 14.36 20.62
CA LEU A 87 7.92 15.01 19.49
C LEU A 87 6.66 15.82 19.87
N ALA A 88 6.25 15.81 21.13
CA ALA A 88 5.12 16.57 21.65
C ALA A 88 5.25 18.09 21.42
N PRO A 89 6.46 18.71 21.55
CA PRO A 89 6.64 20.13 21.23
C PRO A 89 6.33 20.46 19.75
N TYR A 90 6.36 19.47 18.86
CA TYR A 90 6.07 19.64 17.43
C TYR A 90 4.59 19.40 17.08
N GLY A 91 3.69 19.38 18.07
CA GLY A 91 2.24 19.31 17.85
C GLY A 91 1.69 17.92 17.56
N MET A 92 2.40 16.85 17.94
CA MET A 92 1.86 15.50 17.86
C MET A 92 0.65 15.30 18.78
N LYS A 93 -0.36 14.57 18.31
CA LYS A 93 -1.52 14.16 19.12
C LYS A 93 -1.13 13.03 20.07
N VAL A 94 -1.77 12.99 21.25
CA VAL A 94 -1.56 11.93 22.25
C VAL A 94 -1.70 10.55 21.60
N PRO A 95 -0.68 9.68 21.69
CA PRO A 95 -0.70 8.37 21.07
C PRO A 95 -1.79 7.53 21.71
N GLN A 96 -2.42 6.67 20.90
CA GLN A 96 -3.45 5.80 21.42
C GLN A 96 -2.85 4.71 22.34
N LEU A 97 -1.64 4.25 22.02
CA LEU A 97 -0.94 3.20 22.75
C LEU A 97 -0.09 3.81 23.87
N THR A 98 -0.61 3.80 25.10
CA THR A 98 0.08 4.31 26.30
C THR A 98 0.21 3.19 27.34
N PRO A 99 1.30 3.09 28.12
CA PRO A 99 1.45 2.09 29.17
C PRO A 99 0.27 2.03 30.14
N SER A 100 -0.29 3.18 30.54
CA SER A 100 -1.45 3.26 31.43
C SER A 100 -2.69 2.59 30.85
N ARG A 101 -2.92 2.69 29.53
CA ARG A 101 -4.06 2.08 28.85
C ARG A 101 -3.89 0.56 28.73
N ILE A 102 -2.69 0.09 28.46
CA ILE A 102 -2.39 -1.35 28.41
C ILE A 102 -2.55 -1.98 29.79
N ARG A 103 -2.06 -1.32 30.84
CA ARG A 103 -2.24 -1.75 32.24
C ARG A 103 -3.72 -1.89 32.57
N LEU A 104 -4.52 -0.91 32.16
CA LEU A 104 -5.96 -0.89 32.39
C LEU A 104 -6.69 -2.04 31.68
N LEU A 105 -6.32 -2.33 30.43
CA LEU A 105 -6.87 -3.45 29.63
C LEU A 105 -6.41 -4.83 30.12
N SER A 106 -5.27 -4.90 30.81
CA SER A 106 -4.70 -6.17 31.28
C SER A 106 -5.30 -6.63 32.61
N CYS A 107 -5.91 -5.73 33.37
CA CYS A 107 -6.50 -6.04 34.67
C CYS A 107 -7.97 -6.46 34.52
N ASN A 108 -8.35 -7.57 35.18
CA ASN A 108 -9.75 -7.92 35.33
C ASN A 108 -10.41 -7.01 36.37
N ARG A 109 -11.58 -6.46 36.06
CA ARG A 109 -12.36 -5.60 36.96
C ARG A 109 -13.82 -6.02 36.92
N THR A 110 -14.34 -6.40 38.07
CA THR A 110 -15.76 -6.70 38.28
C THR A 110 -16.31 -5.69 39.29
N PHE A 111 -17.55 -5.25 39.07
CA PHE A 111 -18.23 -4.33 39.97
C PHE A 111 -19.46 -5.03 40.52
N ASP A 112 -19.63 -4.97 41.83
CA ASP A 112 -20.80 -5.53 42.51
C ASP A 112 -21.89 -4.46 42.67
N CYS A 113 -23.07 -4.77 42.11
CA CYS A 113 -24.26 -3.93 42.16
C CYS A 113 -25.32 -4.41 43.16
N SER A 114 -25.03 -5.44 43.98
CA SER A 114 -25.97 -5.99 44.96
C SER A 114 -26.49 -4.93 45.92
N LYS A 115 -25.61 -4.02 46.39
CA LYS A 115 -26.01 -2.90 47.27
C LYS A 115 -27.05 -1.96 46.66
N ALA A 116 -27.00 -1.73 45.35
CA ALA A 116 -27.95 -0.87 44.66
C ALA A 116 -29.29 -1.59 44.47
N LYS A 117 -29.26 -2.90 44.16
CA LYS A 117 -30.46 -3.73 44.08
C LYS A 117 -31.23 -3.76 45.39
N ASP A 118 -30.54 -4.10 46.48
CA ASP A 118 -31.18 -4.39 47.77
C ASP A 118 -31.71 -3.12 48.45
N ARG A 119 -31.03 -1.97 48.27
CA ARG A 119 -31.34 -0.73 48.99
C ARG A 119 -32.06 0.31 48.17
N LEU A 120 -31.88 0.30 46.85
CA LEU A 120 -32.51 1.27 45.94
C LEU A 120 -33.59 0.61 45.08
N GLY A 121 -33.81 -0.70 45.19
CA GLY A 121 -34.72 -1.43 44.31
C GLY A 121 -34.30 -1.38 42.84
N TYR A 122 -33.00 -1.15 42.57
CA TYR A 122 -32.50 -0.91 41.22
C TYR A 122 -32.58 -2.18 40.35
N SER A 123 -33.25 -2.06 39.20
CA SER A 123 -33.23 -3.03 38.10
C SER A 123 -32.78 -2.33 36.81
N PRO A 124 -31.96 -2.99 35.97
CA PRO A 124 -31.56 -2.42 34.68
C PRO A 124 -32.77 -2.28 33.76
N ILE A 125 -32.94 -1.09 33.18
CA ILE A 125 -34.06 -0.77 32.26
C ILE A 125 -33.89 -1.49 30.91
N VAL A 126 -32.64 -1.68 30.49
CA VAL A 126 -32.27 -2.27 29.19
C VAL A 126 -31.37 -3.46 29.46
N SER A 127 -31.62 -4.58 28.75
CA SER A 127 -30.79 -5.77 28.82
C SER A 127 -29.41 -5.54 28.18
N LEU A 128 -28.40 -6.35 28.52
CA LEU A 128 -27.08 -6.23 27.92
C LEU A 128 -27.12 -6.39 26.39
N GLN A 129 -27.90 -7.36 25.90
CA GLN A 129 -28.04 -7.66 24.49
C GLN A 129 -28.69 -6.50 23.72
N GLU A 130 -29.79 -5.96 24.25
CA GLU A 130 -30.46 -4.81 23.65
C GLU A 130 -29.57 -3.56 23.65
N GLY A 131 -28.81 -3.34 24.72
CA GLY A 131 -27.82 -2.25 24.79
C GLY A 131 -26.71 -2.39 23.75
N LEU A 132 -26.25 -3.61 23.48
CA LEU A 132 -25.27 -3.92 22.45
C LEU A 132 -25.81 -3.64 21.05
N GLU A 133 -27.01 -4.08 20.73
CA GLU A 133 -27.66 -3.87 19.43
C GLU A 133 -27.82 -2.37 19.12
N ARG A 134 -28.36 -1.59 20.08
CA ARG A 134 -28.49 -0.13 19.96
C ARG A 134 -27.12 0.56 19.78
N THR A 135 -26.09 0.06 20.46
CA THR A 135 -24.72 0.58 20.31
C THR A 135 -24.21 0.32 18.89
N ILE A 136 -24.34 -0.91 18.39
CA ILE A 136 -23.90 -1.29 17.03
C ILE A 136 -24.63 -0.45 15.97
N GLU A 137 -25.93 -0.20 16.15
CA GLU A 137 -26.73 0.65 15.25
C GLU A 137 -26.25 2.11 15.27
N SER A 138 -25.99 2.67 16.45
CA SER A 138 -25.44 4.03 16.60
C SER A 138 -24.07 4.22 15.93
N TYR A 139 -23.32 3.14 15.70
CA TYR A 139 -22.01 3.15 15.04
C TYR A 139 -22.05 2.54 13.63
N SER A 140 -23.18 2.68 12.92
CA SER A 140 -23.33 2.25 11.52
C SER A 140 -22.20 2.73 10.60
N HIS A 141 -21.66 3.94 10.81
CA HIS A 141 -20.54 4.50 10.04
C HIS A 141 -19.18 3.78 10.25
N LEU A 142 -19.04 2.97 11.29
CA LEU A 142 -17.85 2.14 11.54
C LEU A 142 -18.01 0.72 10.99
N ARG A 143 -19.21 0.36 10.50
CA ARG A 143 -19.42 -0.93 9.86
C ARG A 143 -18.43 -1.07 8.73
N VAL A 144 -17.85 -2.25 8.62
CA VAL A 144 -17.13 -2.61 7.40
C VAL A 144 -18.18 -2.58 6.31
N GLU A 145 -18.24 -1.48 5.55
CA GLU A 145 -18.67 -1.56 4.16
C GLU A 145 -17.84 -2.72 3.63
N GLN A 146 -18.45 -3.86 3.33
CA GLN A 146 -17.76 -4.90 2.62
C GLN A 146 -17.24 -4.17 1.39
N GLN A 147 -15.95 -3.81 1.39
CA GLN A 147 -15.21 -3.58 0.18
C GLN A 147 -15.46 -4.88 -0.55
N ARG A 148 -16.47 -4.87 -1.43
CA ARG A 148 -16.72 -5.93 -2.37
C ARG A 148 -15.32 -6.29 -2.81
N LYS A 149 -14.91 -7.54 -2.60
CA LYS A 149 -13.88 -8.10 -3.46
C LYS A 149 -14.24 -7.59 -4.83
N LYS A 150 -13.50 -6.62 -5.37
CA LYS A 150 -13.65 -6.18 -6.75
C LYS A 150 -13.19 -7.42 -7.50
N ASP A 151 -14.11 -8.36 -7.68
CA ASP A 151 -14.00 -9.50 -8.60
C ASP A 151 -14.03 -8.99 -10.05
N GLY A 152 -14.16 -7.66 -10.25
CA GLY A 152 -13.80 -6.99 -11.49
C GLY A 152 -12.30 -6.65 -11.52
N GLN A 153 -11.64 -7.03 -12.62
CA GLN A 153 -10.26 -6.68 -12.95
C GLN A 153 -9.90 -5.26 -12.49
N SER A 154 -8.91 -5.14 -11.58
CA SER A 154 -8.33 -3.86 -11.16
C SER A 154 -7.86 -3.07 -12.39
N LYS A 155 -8.03 -1.73 -12.42
CA LYS A 155 -7.54 -0.89 -13.56
C LYS A 155 -6.06 -1.12 -13.81
N MET A 156 -5.29 -1.39 -12.76
CA MET A 156 -3.86 -1.69 -12.84
C MET A 156 -3.60 -2.97 -13.64
N GLN A 157 -4.46 -3.97 -13.52
CA GLN A 157 -4.40 -5.21 -14.30
C GLN A 157 -4.68 -4.95 -15.79
N ARG A 158 -5.59 -4.00 -16.12
CA ARG A 158 -5.77 -3.53 -17.50
C ARG A 158 -4.54 -2.79 -18.03
N TYR A 159 -3.91 -1.91 -17.24
CA TYR A 159 -2.70 -1.19 -17.66
C TYR A 159 -1.49 -2.11 -17.87
N LEU A 160 -1.34 -3.13 -17.02
CA LEU A 160 -0.27 -4.13 -17.12
C LEU A 160 -0.55 -5.22 -18.18
N GLY A 161 -1.69 -5.16 -18.89
CA GLY A 161 -2.06 -6.11 -19.93
C GLY A 161 -2.64 -7.45 -19.44
N GLY A 162 -2.84 -7.60 -18.13
CA GLY A 162 -3.34 -8.81 -17.50
C GLY A 162 -2.37 -9.99 -17.58
N GLY A 163 -2.63 -11.04 -16.79
CA GLY A 163 -1.83 -12.27 -16.77
C GLY A 163 -0.64 -12.24 -15.80
N LYS A 164 0.27 -13.21 -15.99
CA LYS A 164 1.31 -13.59 -15.00
C LYS A 164 2.19 -12.42 -14.55
N VAL A 165 2.52 -11.49 -15.44
CA VAL A 165 3.36 -10.32 -15.12
C VAL A 165 2.65 -9.37 -14.16
N ALA A 166 1.35 -9.13 -14.39
CA ALA A 166 0.54 -8.31 -13.49
C ALA A 166 0.41 -8.98 -12.11
N ASP A 167 0.19 -10.29 -12.08
CA ASP A 167 0.07 -11.04 -10.82
C ASP A 167 1.38 -11.06 -10.01
N VAL A 168 2.53 -11.08 -10.70
CA VAL A 168 3.87 -10.96 -10.11
C VAL A 168 4.12 -9.56 -9.55
N LEU A 169 3.86 -8.51 -10.33
CA LEU A 169 4.10 -7.12 -9.90
C LEU A 169 3.16 -6.70 -8.75
N LEU A 170 1.94 -7.24 -8.71
CA LEU A 170 0.96 -6.98 -7.66
C LEU A 170 1.05 -7.92 -6.46
N TRP A 171 2.09 -8.78 -6.38
CA TRP A 171 2.30 -9.73 -5.28
C TRP A 171 1.13 -10.71 -5.05
N LYS A 172 0.35 -11.03 -6.09
CA LYS A 172 -0.78 -11.99 -5.99
C LYS A 172 -0.29 -13.43 -5.90
N ASP A 173 0.78 -13.77 -6.63
CA ASP A 173 1.48 -15.04 -6.49
C ASP A 173 2.87 -14.82 -5.88
N VAL A 174 2.98 -15.05 -4.58
CA VAL A 174 4.22 -14.82 -3.81
C VAL A 174 5.37 -15.68 -4.35
N LYS A 175 5.11 -16.91 -4.81
CA LYS A 175 6.18 -17.81 -5.29
C LYS A 175 6.78 -17.32 -6.60
N GLN A 176 5.92 -16.93 -7.55
CA GLN A 176 6.38 -16.38 -8.84
C GLN A 176 7.03 -15.00 -8.66
N SER A 177 6.51 -14.19 -7.73
CA SER A 177 7.09 -12.88 -7.42
C SER A 177 8.50 -13.00 -6.84
N LEU A 178 8.68 -13.90 -5.87
CA LEU A 178 10.00 -14.19 -5.30
C LEU A 178 10.96 -14.77 -6.34
N ALA A 179 10.51 -15.70 -7.19
CA ALA A 179 11.32 -16.22 -8.28
C ALA A 179 11.77 -15.11 -9.25
N THR A 180 10.87 -14.20 -9.61
CA THR A 180 11.18 -13.07 -10.50
C THR A 180 12.18 -12.10 -9.85
N ILE A 181 12.02 -11.80 -8.56
CA ILE A 181 12.97 -10.97 -7.80
C ILE A 181 14.35 -11.65 -7.75
N LEU A 182 14.42 -12.96 -7.55
CA LEU A 182 15.68 -13.71 -7.56
C LEU A 182 16.36 -13.67 -8.94
N ILE A 183 15.59 -13.78 -10.04
CA ILE A 183 16.09 -13.65 -11.40
C ILE A 183 16.63 -12.23 -11.65
N LEU A 184 15.88 -11.20 -11.27
CA LEU A 184 16.32 -9.80 -11.38
C LEU A 184 17.58 -9.53 -10.54
N LEU A 185 17.66 -10.12 -9.35
CA LEU A 185 18.84 -10.00 -8.49
C LEU A 185 20.05 -10.73 -9.08
N ALA A 186 19.88 -11.94 -9.62
CA ALA A 186 20.93 -12.65 -10.33
C ALA A 186 21.41 -11.86 -11.55
N PHE A 187 20.49 -11.25 -12.29
CA PHE A 187 20.81 -10.34 -13.39
C PHE A 187 21.64 -9.14 -12.92
N TYR A 188 21.23 -8.50 -11.82
CA TYR A 188 21.99 -7.40 -11.23
C TYR A 188 23.43 -7.80 -10.92
N TYR A 189 23.65 -8.92 -10.24
CA TYR A 189 25.00 -9.36 -9.87
C TYR A 189 25.88 -9.74 -11.06
N ASN A 190 25.32 -10.35 -12.11
CA ASN A 190 26.09 -10.79 -13.27
C ASN A 190 26.45 -9.64 -14.23
N PHE A 191 25.58 -8.64 -14.36
CA PHE A 191 25.70 -7.62 -15.42
C PHE A 191 25.92 -6.20 -14.91
N ILE A 192 25.36 -5.84 -13.75
CA ILE A 192 25.32 -4.44 -13.28
C ILE A 192 26.25 -4.20 -12.08
N ALA A 193 26.35 -5.15 -11.16
CA ALA A 193 27.23 -5.06 -9.99
C ALA A 193 28.72 -4.85 -10.32
N PRO A 194 29.30 -5.44 -11.39
CA PRO A 194 30.70 -5.20 -11.76
C PRO A 194 31.00 -3.73 -12.11
N GLY A 195 29.97 -2.94 -12.45
CA GLY A 195 30.16 -1.56 -12.91
C GLY A 195 30.65 -1.47 -14.36
N ASP A 196 30.38 -2.50 -15.15
CA ASP A 196 30.78 -2.59 -16.55
C ASP A 196 30.16 -1.47 -17.39
N THR A 197 30.87 -1.06 -18.44
CA THR A 197 30.33 -0.13 -19.44
C THR A 197 29.19 -0.79 -20.21
N LEU A 198 28.31 0.03 -20.81
CA LEU A 198 27.21 -0.47 -21.66
C LEU A 198 27.69 -1.43 -22.75
N VAL A 199 28.87 -1.16 -23.31
CA VAL A 199 29.52 -2.00 -24.32
C VAL A 199 29.80 -3.41 -23.78
N ALA A 200 30.33 -3.51 -22.57
CA ALA A 200 30.61 -4.80 -21.93
C ALA A 200 29.31 -5.56 -21.58
N ILE A 201 28.26 -4.87 -21.15
CA ILE A 201 26.93 -5.48 -20.92
C ILE A 201 26.39 -6.07 -22.23
N ILE A 202 26.39 -5.30 -23.33
CA ILE A 202 25.93 -5.75 -24.64
C ILE A 202 26.77 -6.94 -25.14
N SER A 203 28.09 -6.88 -24.99
CA SER A 203 28.97 -7.99 -25.37
C SER A 203 28.66 -9.27 -24.59
N LYS A 204 28.40 -9.17 -23.27
CA LYS A 204 28.01 -10.32 -22.45
C LYS A 204 26.66 -10.90 -22.85
N PHE A 205 25.70 -10.05 -23.23
CA PHE A 205 24.42 -10.51 -23.78
C PHE A 205 24.60 -11.26 -25.11
N ILE A 206 25.37 -10.69 -26.05
CA ILE A 206 25.68 -11.35 -27.32
C ILE A 206 26.36 -12.69 -27.07
N LEU A 207 27.32 -12.74 -26.13
CA LEU A 207 27.99 -13.97 -25.74
C LEU A 207 27.00 -14.99 -25.16
N LEU A 208 26.13 -14.59 -24.22
CA LEU A 208 25.13 -15.46 -23.63
C LEU A 208 24.16 -16.01 -24.69
N THR A 209 23.71 -15.16 -25.62
CA THR A 209 22.85 -15.57 -26.74
C THR A 209 23.58 -16.55 -27.67
N ALA A 210 24.84 -16.29 -28.00
CA ALA A 210 25.64 -17.19 -28.84
C ALA A 210 25.84 -18.57 -28.18
N VAL A 211 26.18 -18.59 -26.88
CA VAL A 211 26.30 -19.82 -26.09
C VAL A 211 24.95 -20.55 -26.01
N PHE A 212 23.86 -19.84 -25.76
CA PHE A 212 22.52 -20.41 -25.72
C PHE A 212 22.15 -21.04 -27.07
N LEU A 213 22.37 -20.34 -28.19
CA LEU A 213 22.11 -20.87 -29.53
C LEU A 213 22.97 -22.09 -29.83
N TYR A 214 24.26 -22.07 -29.45
CA TYR A 214 25.17 -23.20 -29.64
C TYR A 214 24.74 -24.42 -28.84
N ILE A 215 24.39 -24.24 -27.55
CA ILE A 215 23.85 -25.31 -26.71
C ILE A 215 22.56 -25.85 -27.34
N HIS A 216 21.60 -24.97 -27.66
CA HIS A 216 20.32 -25.36 -28.25
C HIS A 216 20.46 -26.07 -29.60
N ALA A 217 21.47 -25.74 -30.41
CA ALA A 217 21.77 -26.43 -31.66
C ALA A 217 22.32 -27.85 -31.44
N ASN A 218 23.06 -28.05 -30.35
CA ASN A 218 23.67 -29.33 -29.99
C ASN A 218 22.74 -30.24 -29.15
N LEU A 219 21.60 -29.74 -28.65
CA LEU A 219 20.67 -30.56 -27.88
C LEU A 219 20.01 -31.64 -28.77
N PRO A 220 19.99 -32.91 -28.35
CA PRO A 220 19.25 -33.96 -29.06
C PRO A 220 17.74 -33.67 -29.07
N GLU A 221 17.07 -34.08 -30.15
CA GLU A 221 15.64 -33.76 -30.41
C GLU A 221 14.66 -34.35 -29.38
N ARG A 222 15.13 -35.30 -28.55
CA ARG A 222 14.38 -35.89 -27.44
C ARG A 222 15.22 -35.89 -26.18
N ILE A 223 14.80 -35.11 -25.19
CA ILE A 223 15.34 -35.15 -23.83
C ILE A 223 14.15 -35.36 -22.88
N PHE A 224 14.18 -36.43 -22.08
CA PHE A 224 13.15 -36.74 -21.08
C PHE A 224 11.69 -36.67 -21.58
N GLY A 225 11.42 -37.18 -22.79
CA GLY A 225 10.06 -37.25 -23.34
C GLY A 225 9.49 -35.93 -23.89
N CYS A 226 10.24 -34.82 -23.84
CA CYS A 226 9.87 -33.56 -24.49
C CYS A 226 10.59 -33.45 -25.85
N THR A 227 9.84 -33.17 -26.93
CA THR A 227 10.38 -32.85 -28.25
C THR A 227 10.83 -31.39 -28.26
N ILE A 228 12.14 -31.15 -28.35
CA ILE A 228 12.69 -29.79 -28.41
C ILE A 228 12.61 -29.32 -29.86
N GLU A 229 11.77 -28.32 -30.11
CA GLU A 229 11.62 -27.70 -31.43
C GLU A 229 12.91 -26.93 -31.77
N LYS A 230 13.70 -27.44 -32.71
CA LYS A 230 14.92 -26.78 -33.16
C LYS A 230 14.57 -25.44 -33.80
N VAL A 231 15.31 -24.39 -33.41
CA VAL A 231 15.11 -23.04 -33.97
C VAL A 231 15.31 -23.11 -35.50
N PRO A 232 14.28 -22.80 -36.31
CA PRO A 232 14.37 -22.95 -37.74
C PRO A 232 15.33 -21.90 -38.34
N VAL A 233 16.12 -22.30 -39.34
CA VAL A 233 17.10 -21.43 -40.02
C VAL A 233 16.43 -20.19 -40.64
N SER A 234 15.14 -20.28 -40.98
CA SER A 234 14.32 -19.15 -41.45
C SER A 234 14.18 -18.00 -40.44
N ALA A 235 14.34 -18.25 -39.14
CA ALA A 235 14.33 -17.20 -38.11
C ALA A 235 15.54 -16.26 -38.21
N PHE A 236 16.66 -16.74 -38.77
CA PHE A 236 17.88 -15.95 -38.98
C PHE A 236 17.95 -15.30 -40.37
N HIS A 237 16.99 -15.59 -41.25
CA HIS A 237 16.93 -14.98 -42.57
C HIS A 237 16.31 -13.57 -42.48
N CYS A 238 17.16 -12.55 -42.42
CA CYS A 238 16.70 -11.16 -42.51
C CYS A 238 16.35 -10.86 -43.97
N SER A 239 15.05 -10.73 -44.28
CA SER A 239 14.60 -10.33 -45.62
C SER A 239 15.24 -8.99 -46.02
N GLU A 240 15.67 -8.90 -47.27
CA GLU A 240 16.25 -7.69 -47.87
C GLU A 240 15.34 -6.46 -47.68
N GLU A 241 14.02 -6.66 -47.65
CA GLU A 241 13.06 -5.59 -47.41
C GLU A 241 13.15 -5.04 -45.97
N LYS A 242 13.33 -5.90 -44.97
CA LYS A 242 13.45 -5.50 -43.55
C LYS A 242 14.77 -4.78 -43.31
N SER A 243 15.87 -5.28 -43.88
CA SER A 243 17.19 -4.64 -43.75
C SER A 243 17.23 -3.29 -44.48
N ARG A 244 16.68 -3.20 -45.70
CA ARG A 244 16.55 -1.94 -46.45
C ARG A 244 15.72 -0.91 -45.69
N LYS A 245 14.59 -1.31 -45.10
CA LYS A 245 13.75 -0.42 -44.30
C LYS A 245 14.47 0.09 -43.04
N ALA A 246 15.21 -0.77 -42.36
CA ALA A 246 16.01 -0.39 -41.20
C ALA A 246 17.14 0.59 -41.58
N ALA A 247 17.86 0.31 -42.66
CA ALA A 247 18.92 1.18 -43.18
C ALA A 247 18.38 2.56 -43.58
N LEU A 248 17.26 2.61 -44.31
CA LEU A 248 16.60 3.87 -44.69
C LEU A 248 16.15 4.66 -43.45
N SER A 249 15.62 3.98 -42.43
CA SER A 249 15.23 4.62 -41.17
C SER A 249 16.42 5.25 -40.45
N ALA A 250 17.54 4.52 -40.35
CA ALA A 250 18.77 5.01 -39.73
C ALA A 250 19.36 6.22 -40.48
N VAL A 251 19.42 6.15 -41.82
CA VAL A 251 19.89 7.26 -42.67
C VAL A 251 18.99 8.49 -42.50
N THR A 252 17.67 8.30 -42.47
CA THR A 252 16.71 9.40 -42.28
C THR A 252 16.88 10.07 -40.91
N GLN A 253 17.06 9.28 -39.85
CA GLN A 253 17.31 9.80 -38.50
C GLN A 253 18.64 10.57 -38.43
N TRP A 254 19.71 10.03 -39.03
CA TRP A 254 21.01 10.70 -39.10
C TRP A 254 20.92 12.03 -39.85
N ASN A 255 20.33 12.03 -41.05
CA ASN A 255 20.17 13.23 -41.88
C ASN A 255 19.34 14.30 -41.18
N THR A 256 18.31 13.89 -40.42
CA THR A 256 17.50 14.82 -39.62
C THR A 256 18.34 15.44 -38.51
N ALA A 257 19.12 14.64 -37.76
CA ALA A 257 19.99 15.15 -36.70
C ALA A 257 21.03 16.13 -37.24
N VAL A 258 21.71 15.80 -38.35
CA VAL A 258 22.66 16.69 -39.02
C VAL A 258 21.99 17.95 -39.53
N GLY A 259 20.76 17.87 -40.05
CA GLY A 259 19.97 19.02 -40.44
C GLY A 259 19.67 19.98 -39.28
N VAL A 260 19.33 19.44 -38.10
CA VAL A 260 19.14 20.21 -36.86
C VAL A 260 20.45 20.90 -36.46
N PHE A 261 21.59 20.20 -36.47
CA PHE A 261 22.91 20.80 -36.22
C PHE A 261 23.25 21.91 -37.21
N LYS A 262 22.95 21.72 -38.51
CA LYS A 262 23.16 22.75 -39.53
C LYS A 262 22.30 23.99 -39.29
N SER A 263 21.05 23.82 -38.82
CA SER A 263 20.19 24.96 -38.47
C SER A 263 20.72 25.71 -37.23
N LEU A 264 21.21 24.97 -36.23
CA LEU A 264 21.86 25.53 -35.04
C LEU A 264 23.07 26.41 -35.40
N CYS A 265 23.94 25.93 -36.30
CA CYS A 265 25.13 26.68 -36.74
C CYS A 265 24.79 27.97 -37.52
N LYS A 266 23.63 28.03 -38.17
CA LYS A 266 23.18 29.24 -38.88
C LYS A 266 22.59 30.30 -37.95
N GLY A 267 22.24 29.94 -36.72
CA GLY A 267 21.79 30.89 -35.68
C GLY A 267 20.38 31.47 -35.87
N ASN A 268 19.60 30.98 -36.84
CA ASN A 268 18.29 31.59 -37.17
C ASN A 268 17.17 31.25 -36.17
N ASP A 269 17.25 30.10 -35.47
CA ASP A 269 16.13 29.54 -34.70
C ASP A 269 16.46 29.38 -33.19
N GLY A 270 16.24 30.44 -32.41
CA GLY A 270 16.49 30.42 -30.95
C GLY A 270 15.64 29.40 -30.17
N ILE A 271 14.42 29.10 -30.62
CA ILE A 271 13.53 28.10 -29.98
C ILE A 271 14.09 26.68 -30.18
N LEU A 272 14.60 26.38 -31.37
CA LEU A 272 15.22 25.09 -31.69
C LEU A 272 16.51 24.91 -30.88
N PHE A 273 17.31 25.98 -30.72
CA PHE A 273 18.46 25.99 -29.83
C PHE A 273 18.09 25.65 -28.38
N LEU A 274 17.11 26.34 -27.80
CA LEU A 274 16.66 26.06 -26.43
C LEU A 274 16.18 24.61 -26.27
N LYS A 275 15.40 24.08 -27.23
CA LYS A 275 14.92 22.70 -27.20
C LYS A 275 16.07 21.70 -27.20
N VAL A 276 17.09 21.93 -28.04
CA VAL A 276 18.27 21.06 -28.11
C VAL A 276 19.10 21.12 -26.83
N VAL A 277 19.32 22.32 -26.28
CA VAL A 277 20.01 22.52 -24.99
C VAL A 277 19.28 21.79 -23.87
N VAL A 278 17.97 22.00 -23.73
CA VAL A 278 17.16 21.31 -22.70
C VAL A 278 17.23 19.80 -22.87
N THR A 279 17.13 19.29 -24.11
CA THR A 279 17.23 17.86 -24.39
C THR A 279 18.61 17.31 -24.01
N LEU A 280 19.69 17.99 -24.38
CA LEU A 280 21.06 17.61 -24.03
C LEU A 280 21.31 17.64 -22.52
N VAL A 281 20.78 18.64 -21.80
CA VAL A 281 20.87 18.72 -20.34
C VAL A 281 20.14 17.55 -19.68
N ILE A 282 18.95 17.19 -20.17
CA ILE A 282 18.21 16.02 -19.69
C ILE A 282 19.01 14.74 -19.95
N VAL A 283 19.51 14.54 -21.18
CA VAL A 283 20.33 13.37 -21.52
C VAL A 283 21.60 13.30 -20.67
N GLY A 284 22.26 14.44 -20.43
CA GLY A 284 23.44 14.52 -19.57
C GLY A 284 23.13 14.16 -18.11
N PHE A 285 22.00 14.65 -17.58
CA PHE A 285 21.55 14.29 -16.24
C PHE A 285 21.22 12.80 -16.12
N LEU A 286 20.50 12.22 -17.09
CA LEU A 286 20.20 10.79 -17.12
C LEU A 286 21.49 9.95 -17.22
N GLY A 287 22.47 10.40 -18.00
CA GLY A 287 23.76 9.71 -18.15
C GLY A 287 24.67 9.81 -16.92
N ALA A 288 24.53 10.86 -16.11
CA ALA A 288 25.28 11.02 -14.86
C ALA A 288 24.81 10.07 -13.75
N ILE A 289 23.57 9.56 -13.83
CA ILE A 289 23.05 8.58 -12.89
C ILE A 289 23.71 7.22 -13.17
N SER A 290 24.37 6.64 -12.17
CA SER A 290 24.97 5.31 -12.31
C SER A 290 23.90 4.27 -12.67
N LEU A 291 24.21 3.40 -13.64
CA LEU A 291 23.35 2.27 -14.04
C LEU A 291 22.94 1.39 -12.85
N LYS A 292 23.80 1.26 -11.82
CA LYS A 292 23.49 0.52 -10.58
C LYS A 292 22.31 1.14 -9.84
N HIS A 293 22.35 2.46 -9.64
CA HIS A 293 21.29 3.20 -8.94
C HIS A 293 20.01 3.27 -9.78
N LEU A 294 20.13 3.46 -11.09
CA LEU A 294 18.99 3.45 -12.00
C LEU A 294 18.26 2.09 -11.96
N TYR A 295 18.99 0.99 -12.08
CA TYR A 295 18.41 -0.35 -12.04
C TYR A 295 17.72 -0.67 -10.70
N LEU A 296 18.40 -0.40 -9.58
CA LEU A 296 17.86 -0.68 -8.25
C LEU A 296 16.61 0.17 -7.97
N SER A 297 16.68 1.47 -8.25
CA SER A 297 15.53 2.37 -8.10
C SER A 297 14.35 1.97 -8.98
N GLY A 298 14.60 1.56 -10.23
CA GLY A 298 13.57 1.12 -11.16
C GLY A 298 12.82 -0.11 -10.67
N ILE A 299 13.53 -1.13 -10.14
CA ILE A 299 12.89 -2.32 -9.55
C ILE A 299 12.04 -1.92 -8.34
N VAL A 300 12.59 -1.15 -7.41
CA VAL A 300 11.87 -0.75 -6.19
C VAL A 300 10.61 0.03 -6.56
N ILE A 301 10.72 1.00 -7.48
CA ILE A 301 9.58 1.78 -7.95
C ILE A 301 8.55 0.88 -8.62
N MET A 302 8.96 -0.03 -9.51
CA MET A 302 8.03 -0.95 -10.19
C MET A 302 7.24 -1.80 -9.19
N PHE A 303 7.89 -2.48 -8.24
CA PHE A 303 7.19 -3.35 -7.30
C PHE A 303 6.39 -2.58 -6.23
N THR A 304 6.82 -1.37 -5.86
CA THR A 304 6.17 -0.61 -4.78
C THR A 304 5.06 0.29 -5.32
N ALA A 305 5.27 0.96 -6.45
CA ALA A 305 4.32 1.93 -6.99
C ALA A 305 3.01 1.26 -7.42
N PHE A 306 3.09 0.11 -8.10
CA PHE A 306 1.88 -0.60 -8.52
C PHE A 306 1.09 -1.20 -7.36
N TYR A 307 1.80 -1.71 -6.34
CA TYR A 307 1.16 -2.18 -5.11
C TYR A 307 0.45 -1.05 -4.37
N ILE A 308 1.09 0.13 -4.23
CA ILE A 308 0.48 1.31 -3.63
C ILE A 308 -0.73 1.77 -4.44
N TYR A 309 -0.62 1.78 -5.77
CA TYR A 309 -1.71 2.19 -6.65
C TYR A 309 -2.94 1.29 -6.49
N GLU A 310 -2.79 -0.03 -6.46
CA GLU A 310 -3.91 -0.96 -6.28
C GLU A 310 -4.61 -0.75 -4.93
N LYS A 311 -3.85 -0.44 -3.87
CA LYS A 311 -4.40 -0.22 -2.52
C LYS A 311 -5.08 1.15 -2.35
N LYS A 312 -4.67 2.16 -3.12
CA LYS A 312 -5.14 3.56 -3.01
C LYS A 312 -5.79 4.07 -4.30
N GLU A 313 -6.35 3.17 -5.10
CA GLU A 313 -6.88 3.47 -6.43
C GLU A 313 -7.82 4.69 -6.40
N ASP A 314 -8.82 4.68 -5.51
CA ASP A 314 -9.84 5.74 -5.43
C ASP A 314 -9.28 7.09 -4.95
N GLU A 315 -8.28 7.07 -4.06
CA GLU A 315 -7.63 8.29 -3.54
C GLU A 315 -6.74 8.94 -4.60
N ILE A 316 -5.96 8.13 -5.33
CA ILE A 316 -5.05 8.58 -6.38
C ILE A 316 -5.85 9.11 -7.58
N ASP A 317 -6.89 8.40 -8.02
CA ASP A 317 -7.78 8.88 -9.09
C ASP A 317 -8.50 10.18 -8.68
N GLY A 318 -8.88 10.32 -7.41
CA GLY A 318 -9.45 11.55 -6.85
C GLY A 318 -8.47 12.74 -6.83
N ILE A 319 -7.16 12.48 -6.73
CA ILE A 319 -6.12 13.51 -6.84
C ILE A 319 -5.86 13.86 -8.31
N ILE A 320 -5.70 12.86 -9.17
CA ILE A 320 -5.44 13.05 -10.60
C ILE A 320 -6.60 13.81 -11.27
N SER A 321 -7.84 13.46 -10.95
CA SER A 321 -9.02 14.18 -11.44
C SER A 321 -9.07 15.63 -10.96
N ARG A 322 -8.69 15.90 -9.70
CA ARG A 322 -8.57 17.28 -9.19
C ARG A 322 -7.48 18.07 -9.89
N VAL A 323 -6.30 17.49 -10.10
CA VAL A 323 -5.18 18.14 -10.79
C VAL A 323 -5.50 18.39 -12.27
N THR A 324 -6.12 17.43 -12.95
CA THR A 324 -6.53 17.59 -14.36
C THR A 324 -7.64 18.62 -14.52
N ASN A 325 -8.64 18.64 -13.63
CA ASN A 325 -9.67 19.69 -13.62
C ASN A 325 -9.08 21.06 -13.26
N PHE A 326 -8.10 21.13 -12.37
CA PHE A 326 -7.37 22.36 -12.08
C PHE A 326 -6.58 22.85 -13.29
N ARG A 327 -5.96 21.95 -14.05
CA ARG A 327 -5.23 22.26 -15.29
C ARG A 327 -6.14 22.61 -16.47
N ARG A 328 -7.41 22.20 -16.45
CA ARG A 328 -8.42 22.54 -17.48
C ARG A 328 -9.15 23.87 -17.17
N LYS A 329 -9.11 24.34 -15.92
CA LYS A 329 -9.65 25.66 -15.51
C LYS A 329 -8.97 26.93 -16.07
N PRO A 330 -7.70 26.95 -16.53
CA PRO A 330 -7.08 28.15 -17.09
C PRO A 330 -7.43 28.40 -18.56
N GLU A 331 -8.13 27.49 -19.27
CA GLU A 331 -8.51 27.71 -20.67
C GLU A 331 -9.90 28.36 -20.84
N VAL A 332 -10.77 28.30 -19.83
CA VAL A 332 -12.11 28.91 -19.92
C VAL A 332 -12.09 30.41 -19.60
N LEU A 333 -11.06 30.90 -18.89
CA LEU A 333 -10.99 32.32 -18.52
C LEU A 333 -10.26 33.23 -19.54
N LYS A 334 -9.90 32.70 -20.71
CA LYS A 334 -9.25 33.47 -21.78
C LYS A 334 -10.11 33.65 -23.03
N LYS A 335 -11.38 33.23 -22.97
CA LYS A 335 -12.35 33.40 -24.06
C LYS A 335 -13.41 34.48 -23.79
N ASP A 336 -13.42 35.05 -22.58
CA ASP A 336 -14.36 36.08 -22.14
C ASP A 336 -13.66 37.40 -21.75
N MET A 337 -12.49 37.70 -22.32
CA MET A 337 -11.84 39.01 -22.16
C MET A 337 -11.33 39.56 -23.49
#